data_AF-A0A819VJK1-F1
#
_entry.id   AF-A0A819VJK1-F1
#
_cell.length_a   1.000
_cell.length_b   1.000
_cell.length_c   1.000
_cell.angle_alpha   90.00
_cell.angle_beta   90.00
_cell.angle_gamma   90.00
#
_symmetry.space_group_name_H-M   'P 1'
#
loop_
_entity.id
_entity.type
_entity.pdbx_description
1 polymer ?
#
loop_
_entity_poly.entity_id
_entity_poly.type
_entity_poly.pdbx_seq_one_letter_code
_entity_poly.pdbx_strand_id
1 'polypeptide(L)'
;MSNDNDNFNYSNNSFLGDHESISNVVKFWVYLIFLIPSIICSMFALYYLLWNRTLRHALHNHAIIIFLSIGLTYEVTIYPWMLLFFYKEGIWERTHFFCSLWLFIDWGLYYTQTILFAWATMERHILIFHDKWVSTKTKRLLVHYMPLAILAFYCLIYYSATILFPPCKNTFNGYIMICVDGCLFKSFLLHTYDTVTHQIVPHLIIVGSSIGLLIRIRWQKHRIGQSLKWRKHWKMTVQLLFVSIIYLIFGLPSTLLHLLSFCGVSNYVTVVFSQYALFLNYCTILLCPIASAVSLPQLRNERMNFLRLRGRGRAVAPIT
;
A
#
# COMPACT_ATOMS: atom_id res chain seq x y z
N MET A 1 42.10 -43.54 2.24
CA MET A 1 41.20 -42.93 1.26
C MET A 1 40.49 -41.80 1.97
N SER A 2 40.99 -40.59 1.73
CA SER A 2 40.76 -39.40 2.55
C SER A 2 39.61 -38.55 2.00
N ASN A 3 38.91 -37.91 2.93
CA ASN A 3 37.87 -36.89 2.74
C ASN A 3 38.46 -35.62 2.11
N ASP A 4 37.99 -35.24 0.91
CA ASP A 4 38.34 -33.98 0.24
C ASP A 4 37.12 -33.30 -0.42
N ASN A 5 35.91 -33.41 0.16
CA ASN A 5 34.68 -32.82 -0.42
C ASN A 5 34.02 -31.71 0.42
N ASP A 6 34.58 -31.28 1.55
CA ASP A 6 33.90 -30.31 2.44
C ASP A 6 34.30 -28.83 2.23
N ASN A 7 35.29 -28.54 1.38
CA ASN A 7 35.82 -27.17 1.24
C ASN A 7 35.20 -26.31 0.12
N PHE A 8 34.28 -26.83 -0.69
CA PHE A 8 33.71 -26.07 -1.81
C PHE A 8 32.45 -25.25 -1.44
N ASN A 9 31.90 -25.40 -0.23
CA ASN A 9 30.67 -24.70 0.17
C ASN A 9 30.88 -23.41 0.98
N TYR A 10 32.12 -23.08 1.39
CA TYR A 10 32.37 -21.86 2.17
C TYR A 10 32.62 -20.60 1.32
N SER A 11 33.09 -20.75 0.08
CA SER A 11 33.46 -19.60 -0.77
C SER A 11 32.28 -18.94 -1.50
N ASN A 12 31.12 -19.59 -1.58
CA ASN A 12 29.91 -18.97 -2.18
C ASN A 12 29.14 -18.07 -1.21
N ASN A 13 29.39 -18.17 0.10
CA ASN A 13 28.70 -17.34 1.10
C ASN A 13 29.38 -15.99 1.34
N SER A 14 30.67 -15.84 1.02
CA SER A 14 31.40 -14.57 1.17
C SER A 14 31.11 -13.58 0.03
N PHE A 15 30.71 -14.04 -1.16
CA PHE A 15 30.45 -13.15 -2.31
C PHE A 15 29.06 -12.50 -2.27
N LEU A 16 28.12 -13.03 -1.48
CA LEU A 16 26.79 -12.45 -1.27
C LEU A 16 26.72 -11.49 -0.06
N GLY A 17 27.79 -11.39 0.73
CA GLY A 17 27.84 -10.56 1.95
C GLY A 17 28.03 -9.05 1.72
N ASP A 18 28.66 -8.65 0.61
CA ASP A 18 29.12 -7.26 0.40
C ASP A 18 28.26 -6.42 -0.56
N HIS A 19 27.16 -6.96 -1.08
CA HIS A 19 26.27 -6.24 -1.98
C HIS A 19 24.88 -5.98 -1.38
N GLU A 20 24.83 -5.34 -0.21
CA GLU A 20 23.66 -4.51 0.10
C GLU A 20 23.62 -3.37 -0.93
N SER A 21 22.66 -3.45 -1.85
CA SER A 21 22.61 -2.59 -3.03
C SER A 21 22.24 -1.14 -2.70
N ILE A 22 21.66 -0.92 -1.51
CA ILE A 22 21.39 0.39 -0.89
C ILE A 22 21.86 0.33 0.56
N SER A 23 22.72 1.26 0.97
CA SER A 23 23.19 1.39 2.35
C SER A 23 22.05 1.60 3.34
N ASN A 24 22.13 0.95 4.50
CA ASN A 24 21.18 1.10 5.60
C ASN A 24 21.03 2.55 6.09
N VAL A 25 22.08 3.37 6.00
CA VAL A 25 22.03 4.81 6.32
C VAL A 25 21.07 5.54 5.37
N VAL A 26 21.14 5.23 4.06
CA VAL A 26 20.26 5.84 3.05
C VAL A 26 18.81 5.40 3.28
N LYS A 27 18.58 4.09 3.51
CA LYS A 27 17.23 3.57 3.81
C LYS A 27 16.64 4.25 5.04
N PHE A 28 17.42 4.38 6.11
CA PHE A 28 17.01 5.04 7.35
C PHE A 28 16.54 6.48 7.11
N TRP A 29 17.37 7.32 6.48
CA TRP A 29 17.04 8.72 6.28
C TRP A 29 15.87 8.92 5.33
N VAL A 30 15.82 8.16 4.22
CA VAL A 30 14.69 8.26 3.28
C VAL A 30 13.38 7.90 3.97
N TYR A 31 13.33 6.75 4.66
CA TYR A 31 12.10 6.35 5.35
C TYR A 31 11.72 7.33 6.47
N LEU A 32 12.68 7.82 7.25
CA LEU A 32 12.39 8.79 8.32
C LEU A 32 11.81 10.11 7.77
N ILE A 33 12.41 10.66 6.70
CA ILE A 33 11.96 11.90 6.07
C ILE A 33 10.53 11.78 5.54
N PHE A 34 10.16 10.63 4.97
CA PHE A 34 8.80 10.42 4.48
C PHE A 34 7.82 9.98 5.58
N LEU A 35 8.28 9.28 6.63
CA LEU A 35 7.44 8.79 7.72
C LEU A 35 6.80 9.92 8.53
N ILE A 36 7.58 10.92 8.93
CA ILE A 36 7.08 12.05 9.73
C ILE A 36 5.90 12.76 9.05
N PRO A 37 6.02 13.26 7.80
CA PRO A 37 4.89 13.90 7.13
C PRO A 37 3.77 12.92 6.81
N SER A 38 4.08 11.63 6.57
CA SER A 38 3.08 10.60 6.33
C SER A 38 2.16 10.41 7.53
N ILE A 39 2.70 10.22 8.74
CA ILE A 39 1.94 10.11 10.00
C ILE A 39 1.03 11.32 10.21
N ILE A 40 1.58 12.52 10.03
CA ILE A 40 0.80 13.76 10.17
C ILE A 40 -0.36 13.79 9.17
N CYS A 41 -0.12 13.43 7.91
CA CYS A 41 -1.16 13.36 6.89
C CYS A 41 -2.21 12.28 7.18
N SER A 42 -1.78 11.08 7.59
CA SER A 42 -2.64 9.95 7.96
C SER A 42 -3.56 10.32 9.10
N MET A 43 -3.01 10.82 10.22
CA MET A 43 -3.78 11.24 11.37
C MET A 43 -4.77 12.36 11.03
N PHE A 44 -4.32 13.38 10.31
CA PHE A 44 -5.16 14.51 9.93
C PHE A 44 -6.30 14.10 8.99
N ALA A 45 -6.00 13.31 7.95
CA ALA A 45 -6.99 12.83 7.00
C ALA A 45 -8.01 11.90 7.67
N LEU A 46 -7.56 10.96 8.50
CA LEU A 46 -8.44 10.07 9.27
C LEU A 46 -9.33 10.85 10.23
N TYR A 47 -8.75 11.77 11.02
CA TYR A 47 -9.51 12.62 11.92
C TYR A 47 -10.62 13.38 11.18
N TYR A 48 -10.27 14.03 10.07
CA TYR A 48 -11.22 14.80 9.27
C TYR A 48 -12.35 13.93 8.67
N LEU A 49 -12.00 12.75 8.13
CA LEU A 49 -12.96 11.80 7.55
C LEU A 49 -13.88 11.18 8.61
N LEU A 50 -13.36 10.86 9.80
CA LEU A 50 -14.11 10.23 10.88
C LEU A 50 -14.98 11.23 11.65
N TRP A 51 -14.50 12.45 11.87
CA TRP A 51 -15.23 13.47 12.63
C TRP A 51 -16.40 14.06 11.84
N ASN A 52 -16.20 14.32 10.54
CA ASN A 52 -17.25 14.90 9.71
C ASN A 52 -18.28 13.83 9.29
N ARG A 53 -19.47 13.88 9.90
CA ARG A 53 -20.58 12.93 9.65
C ARG A 53 -20.92 12.80 8.15
N THR A 54 -20.90 13.89 7.40
CA THR A 54 -21.22 13.89 5.97
C THR A 54 -20.18 13.14 5.16
N LEU A 55 -18.90 13.27 5.53
CA LEU A 55 -17.80 12.56 4.89
C LEU A 55 -17.81 11.08 5.27
N ARG A 56 -17.99 10.79 6.56
CA ARG A 56 -18.06 9.44 7.07
C ARG A 56 -19.16 8.62 6.43
N HIS A 57 -20.33 9.20 6.13
CA HIS A 57 -21.43 8.46 5.48
C HIS A 57 -21.28 8.35 3.95
N ALA A 58 -20.31 9.01 3.34
CA ALA A 58 -20.08 8.90 1.92
C ALA A 58 -19.36 7.57 1.63
N LEU A 59 -20.03 6.69 0.90
CA LEU A 59 -19.57 5.34 0.54
C LEU A 59 -18.09 5.24 0.15
N HIS A 60 -17.65 6.14 -0.71
CA HIS A 60 -16.28 6.14 -1.20
C HIS A 60 -15.21 6.46 -0.17
N ASN A 61 -15.59 7.15 0.91
CA ASN A 61 -14.67 7.46 1.98
C ASN A 61 -14.42 6.24 2.87
N HIS A 62 -15.31 5.25 2.93
CA HIS A 62 -15.06 4.06 3.76
C HIS A 62 -13.83 3.28 3.32
N ALA A 63 -13.66 3.06 2.01
CA ALA A 63 -12.48 2.40 1.48
C ALA A 63 -11.20 3.20 1.78
N ILE A 64 -11.25 4.53 1.68
CA ILE A 64 -10.13 5.42 2.03
C ILE A 64 -9.83 5.37 3.53
N ILE A 65 -10.86 5.34 4.38
CA ILE A 65 -10.69 5.23 5.84
C ILE A 65 -9.98 3.93 6.17
N ILE A 66 -10.46 2.78 5.65
CA ILE A 66 -9.83 1.48 5.89
C ILE A 66 -8.37 1.49 5.40
N PHE A 67 -8.15 2.02 4.19
CA PHE A 67 -6.82 2.13 3.60
C PHE A 67 -5.86 2.98 4.47
N LEU A 68 -6.30 4.16 4.92
CA LEU A 68 -5.50 5.03 5.78
C LEU A 68 -5.30 4.43 7.18
N SER A 69 -6.26 3.67 7.71
CA SER A 69 -6.11 2.97 8.99
C SER A 69 -5.06 1.86 8.93
N ILE A 70 -5.01 1.11 7.83
CA ILE A 70 -3.94 0.12 7.60
C ILE A 70 -2.60 0.85 7.43
N GLY A 71 -2.53 1.89 6.59
CA GLY A 71 -1.32 2.70 6.40
C GLY A 71 -0.77 3.29 7.71
N LEU A 72 -1.65 3.87 8.54
CA LEU A 72 -1.25 4.39 9.85
C LEU A 72 -0.73 3.26 10.76
N THR A 73 -1.29 2.06 10.68
CA THR A 73 -0.79 0.90 11.42
C THR A 73 0.65 0.58 11.01
N TYR A 74 0.98 0.59 9.72
CA TYR A 74 2.36 0.43 9.24
C TYR A 74 3.27 1.54 9.76
N GLU A 75 2.84 2.79 9.63
CA GLU A 75 3.60 3.96 10.04
C GLU A 75 3.96 3.94 11.54
N VAL A 76 3.09 3.42 12.41
CA VAL A 76 3.35 3.36 13.85
C VAL A 76 3.98 2.03 14.32
N THR A 77 4.02 1.00 13.47
CA THR A 77 4.59 -0.31 13.83
C THR A 77 5.79 -0.67 12.96
N ILE A 78 5.56 -1.03 11.70
CA ILE A 78 6.55 -1.55 10.76
C ILE A 78 7.69 -0.56 10.53
N TYR A 79 7.40 0.71 10.24
CA TYR A 79 8.47 1.68 9.96
C TYR A 79 9.38 1.95 11.16
N PRO A 80 8.87 2.18 12.39
CA PRO A 80 9.73 2.26 13.57
C PRO A 80 10.62 1.03 13.77
N TRP A 81 10.10 -0.19 13.54
CA TRP A 81 10.90 -1.41 13.63
C TRP A 81 11.97 -1.49 12.55
N MET A 82 11.64 -1.11 11.30
CA MET A 82 12.61 -1.02 10.20
C MET A 82 13.69 0.04 10.48
N LEU A 83 13.31 1.22 10.96
CA LEU A 83 14.25 2.28 11.30
C LEU A 83 15.19 1.85 12.43
N LEU A 84 14.68 1.16 13.45
CA LEU A 84 15.52 0.60 14.51
C LEU A 84 16.49 -0.45 13.97
N PHE A 85 16.04 -1.31 13.06
CA PHE A 85 16.89 -2.30 12.39
C PHE A 85 18.03 -1.64 11.60
N PHE A 86 17.72 -0.62 10.78
CA PHE A 86 18.74 0.09 10.00
C PHE A 86 19.68 0.92 10.87
N TYR A 87 19.18 1.51 11.97
CA TYR A 87 20.00 2.22 12.94
C TYR A 87 21.02 1.31 13.64
N LYS A 88 20.65 0.05 13.89
CA LYS A 88 21.53 -0.97 14.47
C LYS A 88 22.36 -1.73 13.43
N GLU A 89 22.46 -1.23 12.20
CA GLU A 89 23.24 -1.85 11.12
C GLU A 89 22.87 -3.32 10.87
N GLY A 90 21.60 -3.67 11.09
CA GLY A 90 21.08 -5.03 10.92
C GLY A 90 21.32 -6.00 12.09
N ILE A 91 22.00 -5.57 13.14
CA ILE A 91 22.27 -6.40 14.33
C ILE A 91 21.13 -6.20 15.35
N TRP A 92 20.06 -6.99 15.23
CA TRP A 92 18.96 -6.94 16.18
C TRP A 92 18.37 -8.32 16.49
N GLU A 93 18.69 -8.82 17.68
CA GLU A 93 18.10 -10.03 18.25
C GLU A 93 16.63 -9.79 18.63
N ARG A 94 15.77 -10.68 18.13
CA ARG A 94 14.31 -10.58 18.22
C ARG A 94 13.73 -11.92 18.59
N THR A 95 12.65 -11.91 19.38
CA THR A 95 11.95 -13.15 19.74
C THR A 95 11.20 -13.72 18.55
N HIS A 96 11.01 -15.04 18.53
CA HIS A 96 10.23 -15.73 17.49
C HIS A 96 8.81 -15.13 17.34
N PHE A 97 8.15 -14.87 18.46
CA PHE A 97 6.81 -14.27 18.47
C PHE A 97 6.79 -12.89 17.79
N PHE A 98 7.77 -12.03 18.10
CA PHE A 98 7.89 -10.72 17.47
C PHE A 98 8.10 -10.84 15.96
N CYS A 99 8.96 -11.76 15.53
CA CYS A 99 9.22 -12.01 14.12
C CYS A 99 7.97 -12.49 13.35
N SER A 100 7.18 -13.41 13.93
CA SER A 100 5.92 -13.84 13.35
C SER A 100 4.87 -12.73 13.31
N LEU A 101 4.79 -11.90 14.36
CA LEU A 101 3.91 -10.74 14.39
C LEU A 101 4.29 -9.71 13.33
N TRP A 102 5.59 -9.42 13.20
CA TRP A 102 6.11 -8.54 12.16
C TRP A 102 5.72 -9.09 10.78
N LEU A 103 5.99 -10.36 10.50
CA LEU A 103 5.62 -10.99 9.23
C LEU A 103 4.12 -10.87 8.92
N PHE A 104 3.27 -11.13 9.92
CA PHE A 104 1.83 -11.06 9.76
C PHE A 104 1.35 -9.63 9.47
N ILE A 105 1.87 -8.65 10.20
CA ILE A 105 1.53 -7.25 9.96
C ILE A 105 2.06 -6.86 8.58
N ASP A 106 3.34 -7.06 8.29
CA ASP A 106 4.03 -6.56 7.12
C ASP A 106 3.53 -7.16 5.80
N TRP A 107 3.26 -8.47 5.73
CA TRP A 107 2.69 -9.04 4.50
C TRP A 107 1.18 -9.11 4.56
N GLY A 108 0.63 -9.58 5.67
CA GLY A 108 -0.81 -9.79 5.78
C GLY A 108 -1.60 -8.51 5.56
N LEU A 109 -1.22 -7.43 6.25
CA LEU A 109 -1.92 -6.15 6.08
C LEU A 109 -1.59 -5.46 4.74
N TYR A 110 -0.38 -5.63 4.20
CA TYR A 110 0.05 -5.00 2.94
C TYR A 110 -0.73 -5.55 1.76
N TYR A 111 -0.83 -6.88 1.70
CA TYR A 111 -1.61 -7.56 0.67
C TYR A 111 -3.11 -7.33 0.86
N THR A 112 -3.59 -7.31 2.11
CA THR A 112 -4.96 -6.91 2.41
C THR A 112 -5.25 -5.52 1.86
N GLN A 113 -4.39 -4.54 2.14
CA GLN A 113 -4.51 -3.17 1.64
C GLN A 113 -4.52 -3.12 0.10
N THR A 114 -3.64 -3.87 -0.55
CA THR A 114 -3.53 -3.92 -2.02
C THR A 114 -4.79 -4.52 -2.66
N ILE A 115 -5.31 -5.62 -2.12
CA ILE A 115 -6.55 -6.26 -2.59
C ILE A 115 -7.76 -5.34 -2.36
N LEU A 116 -7.88 -4.75 -1.18
CA LEU A 116 -8.96 -3.81 -0.89
C LEU A 116 -8.88 -2.58 -1.79
N PHE A 117 -7.68 -2.12 -2.13
CA PHE A 117 -7.48 -1.03 -3.07
C PHE A 117 -7.87 -1.42 -4.50
N ALA A 118 -7.51 -2.63 -4.95
CA ALA A 118 -7.97 -3.18 -6.22
C ALA A 118 -9.50 -3.21 -6.29
N TRP A 119 -10.16 -3.70 -5.23
CA TRP A 119 -11.61 -3.65 -5.12
C TRP A 119 -12.15 -2.22 -5.16
N ALA A 120 -11.56 -1.29 -4.39
CA ALA A 120 -11.99 0.11 -4.38
C ALA A 120 -11.90 0.77 -5.77
N THR A 121 -10.92 0.38 -6.59
CA THR A 121 -10.81 0.87 -7.98
C THR A 121 -11.93 0.35 -8.87
N MET A 122 -12.35 -0.91 -8.71
CA MET A 122 -13.51 -1.49 -9.40
C MET A 122 -14.82 -0.90 -8.89
N GLU A 123 -14.98 -0.82 -7.58
CA GLU A 123 -16.17 -0.29 -6.92
C GLU A 123 -16.47 1.14 -7.40
N ARG A 124 -15.42 1.93 -7.61
CA ARG A 124 -15.53 3.28 -8.13
C ARG A 124 -16.16 3.36 -9.51
N HIS A 125 -15.91 2.40 -10.39
CA HIS A 125 -16.63 2.29 -11.66
C HIS A 125 -18.11 2.04 -11.44
N ILE A 126 -18.43 1.12 -10.53
CA ILE A 126 -19.82 0.78 -10.20
C ILE A 126 -20.54 2.02 -9.65
N LEU A 127 -19.93 2.76 -8.72
CA LEU A 127 -20.52 3.96 -8.12
C LEU A 127 -20.75 5.10 -9.12
N ILE A 128 -19.88 5.26 -10.14
CA ILE A 128 -19.98 6.35 -11.11
C ILE A 128 -20.95 6.02 -12.25
N PHE A 129 -20.90 4.80 -12.77
CA PHE A 129 -21.64 4.42 -13.98
C PHE A 129 -22.92 3.62 -13.69
N HIS A 130 -23.04 3.06 -12.48
CA HIS A 130 -24.15 2.19 -12.09
C HIS A 130 -24.73 2.61 -10.72
N ASP A 131 -25.09 3.88 -10.57
CA ASP A 131 -25.67 4.45 -9.34
C ASP A 131 -26.90 3.67 -8.83
N LYS A 132 -27.72 3.14 -9.75
CA LYS A 132 -28.88 2.28 -9.45
C LYS A 132 -28.53 1.00 -8.69
N TRP A 133 -27.28 0.54 -8.77
CA TRP A 133 -26.79 -0.65 -8.06
C TRP A 133 -26.48 -0.35 -6.60
N VAL A 134 -26.39 0.91 -6.18
CA VAL A 134 -26.05 1.29 -4.80
C VAL A 134 -27.14 2.17 -4.15
N SER A 135 -28.30 2.28 -4.81
CA SER A 135 -29.39 3.16 -4.40
C SER A 135 -30.06 2.74 -3.08
N THR A 136 -30.27 1.44 -2.87
CA THR A 136 -30.93 0.89 -1.67
C THR A 136 -29.94 0.41 -0.63
N LYS A 137 -30.35 0.35 0.65
CA LYS A 137 -29.50 -0.16 1.75
C LYS A 137 -29.03 -1.60 1.53
N THR A 138 -29.92 -2.49 1.08
CA THR A 138 -29.58 -3.90 0.81
C THR A 138 -28.56 -4.03 -0.31
N LYS A 139 -28.77 -3.32 -1.43
CA LYS A 139 -27.79 -3.34 -2.53
C LYS A 139 -26.45 -2.73 -2.12
N ARG A 140 -26.46 -1.69 -1.27
CA ARG A 140 -25.25 -1.11 -0.69
C ARG A 140 -24.50 -2.11 0.19
N LEU A 141 -25.21 -2.88 1.01
CA LEU A 141 -24.62 -3.96 1.79
C LEU A 141 -23.93 -4.98 0.89
N LEU A 142 -24.60 -5.43 -0.16
CA LEU A 142 -24.09 -6.45 -1.08
C LEU A 142 -22.95 -5.98 -1.98
N VAL A 143 -23.00 -4.74 -2.49
CA VAL A 143 -22.04 -4.25 -3.49
C VAL A 143 -20.84 -3.55 -2.86
N HIS A 144 -20.99 -2.93 -1.68
CA HIS A 144 -19.92 -2.17 -1.06
C HIS A 144 -19.34 -2.87 0.18
N TYR A 145 -20.17 -3.14 1.19
CA TYR A 145 -19.68 -3.60 2.49
C TYR A 145 -19.28 -5.07 2.49
N MET A 146 -20.09 -5.93 1.87
CA MET A 146 -19.86 -7.38 1.86
C MET A 146 -18.55 -7.75 1.15
N PRO A 147 -18.22 -7.23 -0.05
CA PRO A 147 -16.95 -7.56 -0.71
C PRO A 147 -15.73 -7.08 0.08
N LEU A 148 -15.78 -5.86 0.64
CA LEU A 148 -14.70 -5.36 1.49
C LEU A 148 -14.49 -6.24 2.73
N ALA A 149 -15.57 -6.63 3.41
CA ALA A 149 -15.49 -7.50 4.57
C ALA A 149 -14.96 -8.90 4.21
N ILE A 150 -15.50 -9.53 3.17
CA ILE A 150 -15.08 -10.86 2.72
C ILE A 150 -13.60 -10.87 2.32
N LEU A 151 -13.16 -9.90 1.52
CA LEU A 151 -11.75 -9.81 1.10
C LEU A 151 -10.81 -9.58 2.29
N ALA A 152 -11.20 -8.72 3.25
CA ALA A 152 -10.43 -8.51 4.46
C ALA A 152 -10.33 -9.77 5.32
N PHE A 153 -11.46 -10.45 5.59
CA PHE A 153 -11.47 -11.70 6.35
C PHE A 153 -10.69 -12.81 5.64
N TYR A 154 -10.84 -12.94 4.33
CA TYR A 154 -10.09 -13.89 3.52
C TYR A 154 -8.58 -13.70 3.71
N CYS A 155 -8.07 -12.47 3.56
CA CYS A 155 -6.64 -12.20 3.71
C CYS A 155 -6.18 -12.49 5.15
N LEU A 156 -6.92 -12.04 6.16
CA LEU A 156 -6.57 -12.28 7.56
C LEU A 156 -6.50 -13.78 7.87
N ILE A 157 -7.51 -14.56 7.46
CA ILE A 157 -7.53 -16.01 7.66
C ILE A 157 -6.37 -16.68 6.92
N TYR A 158 -6.12 -16.32 5.66
CA TYR A 158 -5.04 -16.87 4.85
C TYR A 158 -3.67 -16.65 5.49
N TYR A 159 -3.34 -15.40 5.87
CA TYR A 159 -2.04 -15.09 6.48
C TYR A 159 -1.91 -15.62 7.91
N SER A 160 -3.00 -15.66 8.69
CA SER A 160 -2.97 -16.34 9.98
C SER A 160 -2.70 -17.84 9.83
N ALA A 161 -3.36 -18.50 8.87
CA ALA A 161 -3.15 -19.93 8.61
C ALA A 161 -1.73 -20.24 8.14
N THR A 162 -1.20 -19.48 7.18
CA THR A 162 0.14 -19.72 6.62
C THR A 162 1.27 -19.41 7.61
N ILE A 163 1.07 -18.47 8.54
CA ILE A 163 2.09 -18.09 9.52
C ILE A 163 2.04 -18.98 10.77
N LEU A 164 0.84 -19.28 11.28
CA LEU A 164 0.66 -20.07 12.51
C LEU A 164 0.69 -21.58 12.27
N PHE A 165 0.23 -22.03 11.11
CA PHE A 165 0.16 -23.45 10.73
C PHE A 165 0.86 -23.73 9.39
N PRO A 166 2.14 -23.35 9.22
CA PRO A 166 2.85 -23.58 7.97
C PRO A 166 3.04 -25.09 7.73
N PRO A 167 2.98 -25.56 6.46
CA PRO A 167 3.20 -26.97 6.13
C PRO A 167 4.68 -27.39 6.26
N CYS A 168 5.58 -26.44 6.54
CA CYS A 168 7.00 -26.68 6.72
C CYS A 168 7.60 -25.73 7.77
N LYS A 169 8.81 -26.02 8.24
CA LYS A 169 9.46 -25.28 9.32
C LYS A 169 9.92 -23.88 8.83
N ASN A 170 9.43 -22.83 9.49
CA ASN A 170 9.94 -21.47 9.32
C ASN A 170 11.38 -21.39 9.85
N THR A 171 12.26 -20.71 9.10
CA THR A 171 13.63 -20.42 9.54
C THR A 171 13.74 -18.99 10.02
N PHE A 172 14.42 -18.79 11.14
CA PHE A 172 14.54 -17.47 11.76
C PHE A 172 15.97 -16.97 11.58
N ASN A 173 16.11 -15.73 11.12
CA ASN A 173 17.39 -15.11 10.90
C ASN A 173 17.35 -13.66 11.40
N GLY A 174 18.09 -13.37 12.47
CA GLY A 174 18.15 -12.03 13.08
C GLY A 174 18.87 -10.98 12.23
N TYR A 175 19.64 -11.39 11.22
CA TYR A 175 20.46 -10.51 10.38
C TYR A 175 19.72 -9.92 9.19
N ILE A 176 18.50 -10.40 8.90
CA ILE A 176 17.65 -9.87 7.82
C ILE A 176 16.54 -9.00 8.41
N MET A 177 16.09 -8.00 7.64
CA MET A 177 15.08 -7.03 8.08
C MET A 177 13.81 -7.73 8.55
N ILE A 178 13.28 -8.67 7.74
CA ILE A 178 12.16 -9.53 8.11
C ILE A 178 12.76 -10.80 8.70
N CYS A 179 12.77 -10.94 10.03
CA CYS A 179 13.50 -12.02 10.72
C CYS A 179 12.95 -13.44 10.55
N VAL A 180 11.97 -13.64 9.66
CA VAL A 180 11.42 -14.94 9.31
C VAL A 180 11.58 -15.17 7.82
N ASP A 181 12.30 -16.22 7.46
CA ASP A 181 12.21 -16.84 6.15
C ASP A 181 11.06 -17.86 6.20
N GLY A 182 9.89 -17.37 5.77
CA GLY A 182 8.61 -18.07 5.89
C GLY A 182 8.50 -19.26 4.94
N CYS A 183 7.88 -20.34 5.42
CA CYS A 183 7.56 -21.52 4.61
C CYS A 183 6.77 -21.17 3.33
N LEU A 184 6.03 -20.07 3.36
CA LEU A 184 5.31 -19.49 2.23
C LEU A 184 6.16 -19.36 0.95
N PHE A 185 7.47 -19.06 1.04
CA PHE A 185 8.36 -18.91 -0.12
C PHE A 185 9.06 -20.21 -0.50
N LYS A 186 9.09 -21.20 0.39
CA LYS A 186 9.76 -22.48 0.15
C LYS A 186 8.86 -23.46 -0.61
N SER A 187 7.56 -23.43 -0.31
CA SER A 187 6.58 -24.23 -1.02
C SER A 187 6.22 -23.57 -2.35
N PHE A 188 6.56 -24.22 -3.47
CA PHE A 188 6.24 -23.72 -4.82
C PHE A 188 4.75 -23.38 -4.99
N LEU A 189 3.86 -24.24 -4.47
CA LEU A 189 2.42 -24.05 -4.60
C LEU A 189 1.93 -22.83 -3.79
N LEU A 190 2.38 -22.68 -2.54
CA LEU A 190 2.00 -21.53 -1.71
C LEU A 190 2.60 -20.24 -2.25
N HIS A 191 3.87 -20.26 -2.63
CA HIS A 191 4.55 -19.11 -3.21
C HIS A 191 3.86 -18.64 -4.49
N THR A 192 3.57 -19.57 -5.40
CA THR A 192 2.89 -19.26 -6.66
C THR A 192 1.49 -18.72 -6.42
N TYR A 193 0.73 -19.35 -5.52
CA TYR A 193 -0.61 -18.88 -5.18
C TYR A 193 -0.58 -17.48 -4.59
N ASP A 194 0.35 -17.22 -3.68
CA ASP A 194 0.51 -15.93 -3.02
C ASP A 194 0.86 -14.83 -4.02
N THR A 195 1.90 -15.05 -4.81
CA THR A 195 2.37 -14.09 -5.81
C THR A 195 1.33 -13.84 -6.89
N VAL A 196 0.61 -14.85 -7.37
CA VAL A 196 -0.42 -14.65 -8.39
C VAL A 196 -1.64 -13.95 -7.81
N THR A 197 -2.19 -14.46 -6.70
CA THR A 197 -3.50 -14.05 -6.17
C THR A 197 -3.43 -12.76 -5.36
N HIS A 198 -2.40 -12.57 -4.55
CA HIS A 198 -2.29 -11.42 -3.65
C HIS A 198 -1.46 -10.28 -4.25
N GLN A 199 -0.64 -10.55 -5.27
CA GLN A 199 0.22 -9.54 -5.88
C GLN A 199 -0.16 -9.26 -7.35
N ILE A 200 0.05 -10.20 -8.28
CA ILE A 200 -0.12 -9.95 -9.72
C ILE A 200 -1.57 -9.56 -10.07
N VAL A 201 -2.55 -10.36 -9.66
CA VAL A 201 -3.96 -10.14 -10.00
C VAL A 201 -4.47 -8.78 -9.47
N PRO A 202 -4.27 -8.41 -8.18
CA PRO A 202 -4.68 -7.10 -7.67
C PRO A 202 -4.03 -5.94 -8.41
N HIS A 203 -2.74 -6.02 -8.74
CA HIS A 203 -2.07 -4.97 -9.50
C HIS A 203 -2.66 -4.83 -10.91
N LEU A 204 -2.90 -5.93 -11.62
CA LEU A 204 -3.55 -5.90 -12.93
C LEU A 204 -4.96 -5.29 -12.86
N ILE A 205 -5.73 -5.61 -11.81
CA ILE A 205 -7.05 -5.01 -11.57
C ILE A 205 -6.93 -3.51 -11.33
N ILE A 206 -5.97 -3.05 -10.52
CA ILE A 206 -5.72 -1.62 -10.27
C ILE A 206 -5.40 -0.91 -11.58
N VAL A 207 -4.48 -1.45 -12.39
CA VAL A 207 -4.08 -0.87 -13.68
C VAL A 207 -5.27 -0.81 -14.64
N GLY A 208 -5.91 -1.96 -14.87
CA GLY A 208 -7.03 -2.09 -15.81
C GLY A 208 -8.22 -1.22 -15.43
N SER A 209 -8.59 -1.22 -14.14
CA SER A 209 -9.67 -0.37 -13.63
C SER A 209 -9.31 1.10 -13.72
N SER A 210 -8.09 1.50 -13.41
CA SER A 210 -7.67 2.91 -13.49
C SER A 210 -7.67 3.44 -14.93
N ILE A 211 -7.14 2.67 -15.88
CA ILE A 211 -7.15 3.01 -17.31
C ILE A 211 -8.59 3.06 -17.82
N GLY A 212 -9.39 2.03 -17.52
CA GLY A 212 -10.80 2.00 -17.91
C GLY A 212 -11.58 3.21 -17.38
N LEU A 213 -11.27 3.65 -16.15
CA LEU A 213 -11.95 4.79 -15.51
C LEU A 213 -11.63 6.08 -16.26
N LEU A 214 -10.35 6.28 -16.60
CA LEU A 214 -9.89 7.41 -17.38
C LEU A 214 -10.54 7.47 -18.76
N ILE A 215 -10.57 6.35 -19.48
CA ILE A 215 -11.16 6.28 -20.83
C ILE A 215 -12.64 6.65 -20.75
N ARG A 216 -13.41 5.99 -19.87
CA ARG A 216 -14.85 6.23 -19.74
C ARG A 216 -15.17 7.67 -19.31
N ILE A 217 -14.38 8.24 -18.41
CA ILE A 217 -14.53 9.63 -17.98
C ILE A 217 -14.29 10.57 -19.17
N ARG A 218 -13.23 10.37 -19.97
CA ARG A 218 -13.01 11.19 -21.18
C ARG A 218 -14.18 11.09 -22.16
N TRP A 219 -14.70 9.90 -22.40
CA TRP A 219 -15.86 9.70 -23.28
C TRP A 219 -17.14 10.34 -22.74
N GLN A 220 -17.39 10.24 -21.44
CA GLN A 220 -18.60 10.82 -20.84
C GLN A 220 -18.56 12.36 -20.83
N LYS A 221 -17.37 12.96 -20.66
CA LYS A 221 -17.18 14.41 -20.79
C LYS A 221 -17.58 14.91 -22.19
N HIS A 222 -17.27 14.14 -23.23
CA HIS A 222 -17.64 14.48 -24.60
C HIS A 222 -19.16 14.37 -24.84
N ARG A 223 -19.85 13.44 -24.17
CA ARG A 223 -21.29 13.22 -24.37
C ARG A 223 -22.20 14.10 -23.52
N ILE A 224 -21.80 14.46 -22.30
CA ILE A 224 -22.67 15.11 -21.32
C ILE A 224 -22.10 16.49 -20.97
N GLY A 225 -22.62 17.54 -21.59
CA GLY A 225 -22.26 18.95 -21.35
C GLY A 225 -22.64 19.51 -19.96
N GLN A 226 -22.94 18.68 -18.96
CA GLN A 226 -23.33 19.15 -17.61
C GLN A 226 -22.11 19.33 -16.70
N SER A 227 -21.66 20.58 -16.56
CA SER A 227 -20.39 20.95 -15.91
C SER A 227 -20.34 20.80 -14.38
N LEU A 228 -21.48 20.91 -13.67
CA LEU A 228 -21.48 21.01 -12.20
C LEU A 228 -21.35 19.67 -11.47
N LYS A 229 -22.18 18.66 -11.78
CA LYS A 229 -22.05 17.31 -11.20
C LYS A 229 -20.71 16.69 -11.58
N TRP A 230 -20.26 16.95 -12.80
CA TRP A 230 -18.96 16.54 -13.33
C TRP A 230 -17.79 16.93 -12.43
N ARG A 231 -17.73 18.20 -11.99
CA ARG A 231 -16.60 18.72 -11.19
C ARG A 231 -16.45 17.99 -9.85
N LYS A 232 -17.56 17.53 -9.24
CA LYS A 232 -17.52 16.77 -7.98
C LYS A 232 -16.96 15.36 -8.20
N HIS A 233 -17.47 14.63 -9.19
CA HIS A 233 -16.99 13.27 -9.50
C HIS A 233 -15.55 13.27 -9.98
N TRP A 234 -15.14 14.25 -10.79
CA TRP A 234 -13.78 14.40 -11.28
C TRP A 234 -12.77 14.55 -10.15
N LYS A 235 -13.00 15.46 -9.19
CA LYS A 235 -12.07 15.69 -8.06
C LYS A 235 -11.81 14.43 -7.26
N MET A 236 -12.88 13.70 -6.97
CA MET A 236 -12.77 12.44 -6.24
C MET A 236 -11.96 11.43 -7.07
N THR A 237 -12.12 11.39 -8.40
CA THR A 237 -11.45 10.40 -9.27
C THR A 237 -9.98 10.69 -9.42
N VAL A 238 -9.61 11.96 -9.47
CA VAL A 238 -8.21 12.38 -9.43
C VAL A 238 -7.52 11.84 -8.18
N GLN A 239 -8.16 11.82 -7.01
CA GLN A 239 -7.57 11.26 -5.79
C GLN A 239 -7.19 9.79 -5.94
N LEU A 240 -8.12 8.93 -6.38
CA LEU A 240 -7.84 7.50 -6.52
C LEU A 240 -6.83 7.24 -7.65
N LEU A 241 -6.91 8.01 -8.74
CA LEU A 241 -5.94 7.92 -9.81
C LEU A 241 -4.54 8.29 -9.33
N PHE A 242 -4.41 9.32 -8.50
CA PHE A 242 -3.14 9.73 -7.94
C PHE A 242 -2.54 8.62 -7.06
N VAL A 243 -3.34 7.99 -6.20
CA VAL A 243 -2.91 6.81 -5.44
C VAL A 243 -2.54 5.64 -6.37
N SER A 244 -3.32 5.40 -7.43
CA SER A 244 -3.03 4.33 -8.40
C SER A 244 -1.72 4.55 -9.15
N ILE A 245 -1.38 5.80 -9.48
CA ILE A 245 -0.10 6.17 -10.08
C ILE A 245 1.05 5.86 -9.12
N ILE A 246 0.88 6.11 -7.81
CA ILE A 246 1.89 5.75 -6.80
C ILE A 246 2.09 4.23 -6.77
N TYR A 247 1.02 3.44 -6.72
CA TYR A 247 1.13 1.96 -6.79
C TYR A 247 1.79 1.49 -8.10
N LEU A 248 1.51 2.14 -9.22
CA LEU A 248 2.13 1.83 -10.52
C LEU A 248 3.62 2.16 -10.55
N ILE A 249 4.05 3.28 -9.96
CA ILE A 249 5.47 3.68 -10.00
C ILE A 249 6.28 2.85 -8.99
N PHE A 250 5.74 2.64 -7.79
CA PHE A 250 6.48 2.07 -6.67
C PHE A 250 6.21 0.58 -6.42
N GLY A 251 5.00 0.08 -6.71
CA GLY A 251 4.62 -1.33 -6.52
C GLY A 251 4.81 -2.21 -7.75
N LEU A 252 4.60 -1.66 -8.96
CA LEU A 252 4.76 -2.41 -10.22
C LEU A 252 6.16 -3.03 -10.40
N PRO A 253 7.28 -2.37 -10.06
CA PRO A 253 8.61 -2.96 -10.21
C PRO A 253 8.73 -4.31 -9.50
N SER A 254 8.17 -4.45 -8.29
CA SER A 254 8.16 -5.70 -7.54
C SER A 254 7.36 -6.77 -8.28
N THR A 255 6.16 -6.43 -8.74
CA THR A 255 5.30 -7.36 -9.50
C THR A 255 5.96 -7.83 -10.80
N LEU A 256 6.66 -6.94 -11.51
CA LEU A 256 7.39 -7.29 -12.73
C LEU A 256 8.55 -8.25 -12.44
N LEU A 257 9.27 -8.07 -11.34
CA LEU A 257 10.35 -9.00 -10.97
C LEU A 257 9.82 -10.39 -10.66
N HIS A 258 8.69 -10.50 -9.97
CA HIS A 258 8.06 -11.80 -9.72
C HIS A 258 7.60 -12.46 -11.02
N LEU A 259 7.03 -11.70 -11.96
CA LEU A 259 6.69 -12.21 -13.29
C LEU A 259 7.92 -12.69 -14.06
N LEU A 260 9.02 -11.94 -14.04
CA LEU A 260 10.28 -12.33 -14.67
C LEU A 260 10.85 -13.61 -14.04
N SER A 261 10.74 -13.76 -12.72
CA SER A 261 11.12 -14.99 -12.02
C SER A 261 10.31 -16.20 -12.53
N PHE A 262 8.99 -16.06 -12.72
CA PHE A 262 8.17 -17.11 -13.32
C PHE A 262 8.53 -17.42 -14.78
N CYS A 263 9.05 -16.45 -15.52
CA CYS A 263 9.56 -16.64 -16.88
C CYS A 263 10.93 -17.34 -16.93
N GLY A 264 11.51 -17.74 -15.79
CA GLY A 264 12.80 -18.44 -15.75
C GLY A 264 14.02 -17.52 -15.85
N VAL A 265 13.87 -16.23 -15.56
CA VAL A 265 15.02 -15.32 -15.44
C VAL A 265 15.91 -15.77 -14.29
N SER A 266 17.23 -15.65 -14.45
CA SER A 266 18.22 -16.06 -13.45
C SER A 266 17.93 -15.48 -12.07
N ASN A 267 17.97 -16.35 -11.05
CA ASN A 267 17.78 -15.99 -9.64
C ASN A 267 18.69 -14.84 -9.21
N TYR A 268 19.93 -14.80 -9.71
CA TYR A 268 20.89 -13.74 -9.39
C TYR A 268 20.35 -12.34 -9.71
N VAL A 269 19.79 -12.17 -10.91
CA VAL A 269 19.21 -10.89 -11.35
C VAL A 269 18.02 -10.54 -10.45
N THR A 270 17.14 -11.50 -10.20
CA THR A 270 15.94 -11.26 -9.38
C THR A 270 16.27 -10.83 -7.95
N VAL A 271 17.31 -11.42 -7.33
CA VAL A 271 17.73 -11.10 -5.95
C VAL A 271 18.32 -9.68 -5.85
N VAL A 272 19.14 -9.27 -6.83
CA VAL A 272 19.72 -7.92 -6.82
C VAL A 272 18.62 -6.87 -6.99
N PHE A 273 17.73 -7.05 -7.97
CA PHE A 273 16.66 -6.09 -8.23
C PHE A 273 15.52 -6.13 -7.19
N SER A 274 15.29 -7.26 -6.51
CA SER A 274 14.24 -7.37 -5.50
C SER A 274 14.48 -6.45 -4.31
N GLN A 275 15.75 -6.19 -3.95
CA GLN A 275 16.09 -5.23 -2.88
C GLN A 275 15.63 -3.81 -3.24
N TYR A 276 15.89 -3.37 -4.48
CA TYR A 276 15.44 -2.06 -4.97
C TYR A 276 13.92 -1.99 -5.09
N ALA A 277 13.30 -3.03 -5.63
CA ALA A 277 11.85 -3.07 -5.79
C ALA A 277 11.13 -3.09 -4.44
N LEU A 278 11.63 -3.83 -3.45
CA LEU A 278 11.12 -3.84 -2.09
C LEU A 278 11.31 -2.47 -1.43
N PHE A 279 12.49 -1.85 -1.60
CA PHE A 279 12.73 -0.49 -1.11
C PHE A 279 11.70 0.52 -1.64
N LEU A 280 11.48 0.51 -2.96
CA LEU A 280 10.46 1.34 -3.61
C LEU A 280 9.05 0.98 -3.16
N ASN A 281 8.75 -0.30 -2.98
CA ASN A 281 7.43 -0.75 -2.57
C ASN A 281 7.03 -0.20 -1.19
N TYR A 282 7.96 -0.16 -0.24
CA TYR A 282 7.73 0.52 1.04
C TYR A 282 7.50 2.04 0.88
N CYS A 283 8.06 2.71 -0.12
CA CYS A 283 7.71 4.11 -0.36
C CYS A 283 6.23 4.29 -0.74
N THR A 284 5.57 3.27 -1.32
CA THR A 284 4.14 3.30 -1.65
C THR A 284 3.30 3.67 -0.42
N ILE A 285 3.48 2.95 0.69
CA ILE A 285 2.67 3.15 1.91
C ILE A 285 2.90 4.56 2.47
N LEU A 286 4.16 5.01 2.53
CA LEU A 286 4.48 6.36 3.04
C LEU A 286 3.89 7.49 2.20
N LEU A 287 3.82 7.33 0.88
CA LEU A 287 3.35 8.38 -0.03
C LEU A 287 1.82 8.43 -0.15
N CYS A 288 1.11 7.33 0.09
CA CYS A 288 -0.33 7.27 -0.11
C CYS A 288 -1.16 8.21 0.83
N PRO A 289 -0.81 8.40 2.11
CA PRO A 289 -1.48 9.36 2.98
C PRO A 289 -1.26 10.80 2.55
N ILE A 290 -0.04 11.14 2.14
CA ILE A 290 0.31 12.47 1.61
C ILE A 290 -0.55 12.74 0.36
N ALA A 291 -0.61 11.76 -0.54
CA ALA A 291 -1.42 11.80 -1.74
C ALA A 291 -2.92 11.96 -1.45
N SER A 292 -3.43 11.24 -0.46
CA SER A 292 -4.82 11.33 -0.04
C SER A 292 -5.13 12.69 0.58
N ALA A 293 -4.29 13.20 1.48
CA ALA A 293 -4.46 14.48 2.15
C ALA A 293 -4.45 15.66 1.14
N VAL A 294 -3.53 15.65 0.18
CA VAL A 294 -3.44 16.69 -0.87
C VAL A 294 -4.66 16.65 -1.80
N SER A 295 -5.21 15.45 -2.04
CA SER A 295 -6.31 15.27 -2.99
C SER A 295 -7.70 15.51 -2.40
N LEU A 296 -7.85 15.57 -1.07
CA LEU A 296 -9.12 15.80 -0.41
C LEU A 296 -9.67 17.21 -0.71
N PRO A 297 -10.75 17.32 -1.49
CA PRO A 297 -11.17 18.61 -2.04
C PRO A 297 -11.82 19.54 -1.01
N GLN A 298 -12.38 19.00 0.08
CA GLN A 298 -12.97 19.82 1.14
C GLN A 298 -11.90 20.54 1.97
N LEU A 299 -10.78 19.87 2.26
CA LEU A 299 -9.64 20.47 2.96
C LEU A 299 -9.06 21.66 2.19
N ARG A 300 -9.00 21.56 0.86
CA ARG A 300 -8.59 22.68 0.01
C ARG A 300 -9.53 23.88 0.14
N ASN A 301 -10.83 23.64 0.20
CA ASN A 301 -11.82 24.71 0.30
C ASN A 301 -11.78 25.39 1.68
N GLU A 302 -11.65 24.63 2.77
CA GLU A 302 -11.54 25.19 4.13
C GLU A 302 -10.25 25.99 4.31
N ARG A 303 -9.11 25.47 3.83
CA ARG A 303 -7.84 26.22 3.83
C ARG A 303 -7.96 27.53 3.07
N MET A 304 -8.60 27.53 1.89
CA MET A 304 -8.86 28.75 1.13
C MET A 304 -9.77 29.74 1.87
N ASN A 305 -10.79 29.25 2.59
CA ASN A 305 -11.67 30.11 3.37
C ASN A 305 -10.94 30.74 4.56
N PHE A 306 -10.07 29.99 5.25
CA PHE A 306 -9.24 30.52 6.33
C PHE A 306 -8.27 31.60 5.84
N LEU A 307 -7.62 31.38 4.69
CA LEU A 307 -6.74 32.38 4.05
C LEU A 307 -7.52 33.63 3.60
N ARG A 308 -8.76 33.48 3.10
CA ARG A 308 -9.63 34.60 2.72
C ARG A 308 -10.13 35.41 3.91
N LEU A 309 -10.45 34.76 5.02
CA LEU A 309 -10.84 35.43 6.27
C LEU A 309 -9.69 36.28 6.81
N ARG A 310 -8.44 35.80 6.70
CA ARG A 310 -7.24 36.58 7.05
C ARG A 310 -7.02 37.80 6.13
N GLY A 311 -7.50 37.75 4.88
CA GLY A 311 -7.41 38.85 3.92
C GLY A 311 -8.49 39.94 4.06
N ARG A 312 -9.64 39.64 4.67
CA ARG A 312 -10.75 40.60 4.84
C ARG A 312 -10.59 41.55 6.04
N GLY A 313 -9.66 41.27 6.94
CA GLY A 313 -9.37 42.10 8.13
C GLY A 313 -8.55 43.37 7.89
N ARG A 314 -8.34 43.80 6.63
CA ARG A 314 -7.60 45.03 6.26
C ARG A 314 -8.38 45.95 5.33
N ALA A 315 -9.70 46.02 5.47
CA ALA A 315 -10.45 47.17 4.95
C ALA A 315 -10.27 48.32 5.96
N VAL A 316 -9.23 49.13 5.77
CA VAL A 316 -9.04 50.39 6.49
C VAL A 316 -10.20 51.30 6.10
N ALA A 317 -11.06 51.63 7.06
CA ALA A 317 -12.11 52.63 6.85
C ALA A 317 -11.43 53.98 6.53
N PRO A 318 -11.87 54.71 5.49
CA PRO A 318 -11.39 56.05 5.25
C PRO A 318 -11.77 56.93 6.46
N ILE A 319 -10.78 57.60 7.03
CA ILE A 319 -10.99 58.64 8.05
C ILE A 319 -11.52 59.84 7.27
N THR A 320 -12.79 60.18 7.49
CA THR A 320 -13.40 61.46 7.05
C THR A 320 -13.65 62.33 8.24
#